data_AF-A0A662J0H8-F1
#
_entry.id   AF-A0A662J0H8-F1
#
_cell.length_a   1.000
_cell.length_b   1.000
_cell.length_c   1.000
_cell.angle_alpha   90.00
_cell.angle_beta   90.00
_cell.angle_gamma   90.00
#
_symmetry.space_group_name_H-M   'P 1'
#
loop_
_entity.id
_entity.type
_entity.pdbx_description
1 polymer ?
#
loop_
_entity_poly.entity_id
_entity_poly.type
_entity_poly.pdbx_seq_one_letter_code
_entity_poly.pdbx_strand_id
1 'polypeptide(L)'
;MTKLKLKVAVLLVLVLASPVLFILPHSGSASKSPLEVKSFKSYKELVDYLNSTKVRFKAPVAGIYFYIQAMGLEAGPPDRNVAYSTTNVQVPGVDEADLVKTDGSYLYVASQGHVYIVKAYPPEEAAVIAEVEVNSSIYGLFLLEDRLIVVTETWPIYIFEGGMGGAIPIFPYYVNTTIWIYSISNPEQPVLLRSIEVTGRCDALRLKDHYIYAVISYPAYTDPVLLPLVDGVPVEATEVKYFEEDDSYVYTIILAVDVETCEYTREVFLIGRNSYVYVSLDNLYLLCVKRILRPLETRVLEEYLAPITYSREKTVIYRFSLNGLEVSVAARGEVSGVVLDQFSMDEHGGYFRVATTEHRWSALNADERVNNVYVLDMDLNVVGSLEGLAPTESVYAARYLGDLLFLVTFRVVDPLFAIDLSDPSRPRVLGFLELPGYSEYLHPLGEGWLMGVGMDADVNGRVDGVKVALFNVSDPSSIEEACSIKFNATWSPIFGDHKAFTFNPYLSYVAIPTRGVDDGVYVVQVEEGSLLLRGFINHEEALRTLYIDEYIYTVSSTMVKIVDLNLQPVGQVMLS
;
A
#
# COMPACT_ATOMS: atom_id res chain seq x y z
N MET A 1 -72.55 -19.90 -47.56
CA MET A 1 -71.26 -20.18 -48.22
C MET A 1 -70.52 -18.87 -48.44
N THR A 2 -69.45 -18.60 -47.70
CA THR A 2 -68.39 -17.63 -48.07
C THR A 2 -67.18 -17.89 -47.18
N LYS A 3 -65.97 -17.64 -47.69
CA LYS A 3 -64.70 -17.76 -46.93
C LYS A 3 -64.09 -16.38 -46.75
N LEU A 4 -63.40 -16.14 -45.64
CA LEU A 4 -62.32 -15.17 -45.59
C LEU A 4 -61.15 -15.70 -44.73
N LYS A 5 -59.94 -15.17 -44.94
CA LYS A 5 -58.69 -15.77 -44.45
C LYS A 5 -58.13 -15.08 -43.21
N LEU A 6 -57.37 -15.88 -42.46
CA LEU A 6 -56.54 -15.55 -41.31
C LEU A 6 -55.53 -14.42 -41.58
N LYS A 7 -55.38 -13.51 -40.61
CA LYS A 7 -54.09 -12.96 -40.17
C LYS A 7 -54.09 -12.94 -38.64
N VAL A 8 -53.01 -13.41 -38.02
CA VAL A 8 -52.79 -13.33 -36.56
C VAL A 8 -51.80 -12.21 -36.30
N ALA A 9 -52.07 -11.38 -35.29
CA ALA A 9 -51.10 -10.47 -34.70
C ALA A 9 -50.88 -10.92 -33.25
N VAL A 10 -49.63 -11.11 -32.85
CA VAL A 10 -49.26 -11.45 -31.46
C VAL A 10 -49.06 -10.15 -30.70
N LEU A 11 -49.79 -9.96 -29.60
CA LEU A 11 -49.66 -8.81 -28.73
C LEU A 11 -48.56 -9.09 -27.70
N LEU A 12 -47.48 -8.31 -27.73
CA LEU A 12 -46.36 -8.42 -26.80
C LEU A 12 -46.50 -7.33 -25.73
N VAL A 13 -46.76 -7.72 -24.49
CA VAL A 13 -47.03 -6.80 -23.38
C VAL A 13 -45.72 -6.46 -22.67
N LEU A 14 -45.27 -5.20 -22.80
CA LEU A 14 -44.19 -4.63 -22.00
C LEU A 14 -44.70 -4.33 -20.59
N VAL A 15 -44.16 -5.02 -19.58
CA VAL A 15 -44.38 -4.68 -18.17
C VAL A 15 -43.27 -3.73 -17.71
N LEU A 16 -43.61 -2.45 -17.58
CA LEU A 16 -42.72 -1.45 -16.97
C LEU A 16 -42.70 -1.62 -15.45
N ALA A 17 -41.78 -2.44 -14.95
CA ALA A 17 -41.48 -2.55 -13.54
C ALA A 17 -40.53 -1.43 -13.11
N SER A 18 -41.07 -0.35 -12.54
CA SER A 18 -40.26 0.70 -11.91
C SER A 18 -39.61 0.17 -10.63
N PRO A 19 -38.28 0.31 -10.42
CA PRO A 19 -37.65 -0.02 -9.15
C PRO A 19 -38.06 1.00 -8.08
N VAL A 20 -39.04 0.64 -7.26
CA VAL A 20 -39.41 1.43 -6.08
C VAL A 20 -38.27 1.35 -5.07
N LEU A 21 -37.54 2.46 -4.91
CA LEU A 21 -36.43 2.58 -3.99
C LEU A 21 -36.93 2.43 -2.55
N PHE A 22 -36.72 1.25 -1.94
CA PHE A 22 -37.03 1.00 -0.54
C PHE A 22 -36.01 1.69 0.36
N ILE A 23 -36.25 2.97 0.64
CA ILE A 23 -35.58 3.70 1.72
C ILE A 23 -36.05 3.10 3.05
N LEU A 24 -35.30 2.10 3.53
CA LEU A 24 -35.42 1.66 4.92
C LEU A 24 -34.90 2.79 5.83
N PRO A 25 -35.65 3.19 6.87
CA PRO A 25 -35.15 4.17 7.83
C PRO A 25 -33.87 3.64 8.48
N HIS A 26 -32.80 4.44 8.42
CA HIS A 26 -31.55 4.13 9.11
C HIS A 26 -31.86 3.98 10.61
N SER A 27 -31.61 2.79 11.18
CA SER A 27 -31.76 2.58 12.61
C SER A 27 -30.76 3.49 13.33
N GLY A 28 -31.27 4.43 14.12
CA GLY A 28 -30.47 5.52 14.67
C GLY A 28 -29.25 5.03 15.45
N SER A 29 -28.17 5.82 15.40
CA SER A 29 -26.89 5.52 16.03
C SER A 29 -27.07 5.04 17.47
N ALA A 30 -26.83 3.75 17.69
CA ALA A 30 -26.62 3.22 19.02
C ALA A 30 -25.24 3.69 19.45
N SER A 31 -25.20 4.62 20.42
CA SER A 31 -23.98 5.08 21.07
C SER A 31 -23.10 3.87 21.43
N LYS A 32 -22.00 3.67 20.69
CA LYS A 32 -21.02 2.63 21.01
C LYS A 32 -20.58 2.83 22.47
N SER A 33 -20.48 1.75 23.23
CA SER A 33 -19.73 1.79 24.49
C SER A 33 -18.30 2.26 24.19
N PRO A 34 -17.66 3.03 25.09
CA PRO A 34 -16.27 3.46 24.89
C PRO A 34 -15.37 2.25 24.67
N LEU A 35 -14.36 2.42 23.81
CA LEU A 35 -13.48 1.35 23.35
C LEU A 35 -12.66 0.77 24.52
N GLU A 36 -13.10 -0.36 25.06
CA GLU A 36 -12.46 -0.99 26.22
C GLU A 36 -11.19 -1.75 25.80
N VAL A 37 -10.07 -1.05 25.77
CA VAL A 37 -8.72 -1.65 25.66
C VAL A 37 -8.43 -2.43 26.94
N LYS A 38 -8.16 -3.73 26.83
CA LYS A 38 -7.88 -4.61 27.97
C LYS A 38 -6.45 -5.12 27.94
N SER A 39 -5.91 -5.55 29.07
CA SER A 39 -4.60 -6.21 29.17
C SER A 39 -4.71 -7.48 30.02
N PHE A 40 -3.86 -8.46 29.77
CA PHE A 40 -3.82 -9.69 30.55
C PHE A 40 -3.20 -9.42 31.94
N LYS A 41 -3.54 -10.24 32.94
CA LYS A 41 -3.01 -10.15 34.31
C LYS A 41 -1.82 -11.10 34.53
N SER A 42 -1.56 -11.99 33.57
CA SER A 42 -0.44 -12.94 33.58
C SER A 42 -0.23 -13.59 32.21
N TYR A 43 0.97 -14.12 31.96
CA TYR A 43 1.26 -14.97 30.81
C TYR A 43 0.31 -16.18 30.71
N LYS A 44 -0.17 -16.73 31.82
CA LYS A 44 -1.17 -17.80 31.79
C LYS A 44 -2.51 -17.34 31.19
N GLU A 45 -2.97 -16.14 31.52
CA GLU A 45 -4.25 -15.61 30.99
C GLU A 45 -4.15 -15.35 29.48
N LEU A 46 -3.01 -14.84 29.00
CA LEU A 46 -2.68 -14.73 27.57
C LEU A 46 -2.69 -16.09 26.86
N VAL A 47 -2.03 -17.10 27.43
CA VAL A 47 -1.99 -18.47 26.87
C VAL A 47 -3.36 -19.15 26.90
N ASP A 48 -4.14 -18.98 27.97
CA ASP A 48 -5.50 -19.53 28.06
C ASP A 48 -6.43 -18.85 27.04
N TYR A 49 -6.32 -17.52 26.85
CA TYR A 49 -7.05 -16.76 25.83
C TYR A 49 -6.70 -17.23 24.41
N LEU A 50 -5.41 -17.29 24.07
CA LEU A 50 -4.91 -17.81 22.78
C LEU A 50 -5.26 -19.28 22.53
N ASN A 51 -5.50 -20.08 23.58
CA ASN A 51 -6.01 -21.44 23.42
C ASN A 51 -7.54 -21.48 23.30
N SER A 52 -8.28 -20.53 23.86
CA SER A 52 -9.73 -20.42 23.66
C SER A 52 -10.09 -19.97 22.24
N THR A 53 -9.25 -19.13 21.60
CA THR A 53 -9.45 -18.65 20.22
C THR A 53 -9.05 -19.67 19.13
N LYS A 54 -8.48 -20.85 19.48
CA LYS A 54 -8.06 -21.91 18.53
C LYS A 54 -9.24 -22.68 17.87
N VAL A 55 -10.35 -22.00 17.58
CA VAL A 55 -11.53 -22.55 16.89
C VAL A 55 -11.85 -21.76 15.61
N ARG A 56 -11.04 -21.97 14.55
CA ARG A 56 -11.53 -21.96 13.14
C ARG A 56 -10.54 -22.47 12.08
N PHE A 57 -9.22 -22.27 12.24
CA PHE A 57 -8.24 -22.71 11.23
C PHE A 57 -7.72 -24.15 11.42
N LYS A 58 -8.43 -25.11 10.83
CA LYS A 58 -7.89 -26.42 10.41
C LYS A 58 -7.92 -26.53 8.88
N ALA A 59 -7.14 -25.68 8.22
CA ALA A 59 -6.77 -25.85 6.81
C ALA A 59 -5.38 -26.51 6.72
N PRO A 60 -5.10 -27.38 5.73
CA PRO A 60 -3.77 -27.95 5.55
C PRO A 60 -2.77 -26.87 5.13
N VAL A 61 -1.50 -27.06 5.49
CA VAL A 61 -0.40 -26.16 5.09
C VAL A 61 -0.11 -26.36 3.60
N ALA A 62 -0.77 -25.57 2.77
CA ALA A 62 -0.63 -25.56 1.31
C ALA A 62 -0.54 -24.10 0.83
N GLY A 63 0.55 -23.79 0.11
CA GLY A 63 1.05 -22.42 -0.12
C GLY A 63 0.01 -21.35 -0.45
N ILE A 64 -0.15 -20.40 0.47
CA ILE A 64 -0.71 -19.08 0.18
C ILE A 64 0.48 -18.21 -0.24
N TYR A 65 0.48 -17.80 -1.51
CA TYR A 65 1.55 -16.96 -2.07
C TYR A 65 1.51 -15.54 -1.49
N PHE A 66 2.68 -14.96 -1.29
CA PHE A 66 2.82 -13.55 -0.90
C PHE A 66 2.61 -12.65 -2.13
N TYR A 67 1.83 -11.59 -1.93
CA TYR A 67 1.97 -10.33 -2.66
C TYR A 67 2.25 -9.23 -1.64
N ILE A 68 3.17 -8.32 -1.97
CA ILE A 68 3.56 -7.17 -1.17
C ILE A 68 3.70 -6.00 -2.14
N GLN A 69 3.03 -4.88 -1.86
CA GLN A 69 3.21 -3.58 -2.50
C GLN A 69 3.51 -2.55 -1.38
N ALA A 70 4.48 -1.65 -1.59
CA ALA A 70 5.00 -0.70 -0.58
C ALA A 70 5.25 0.70 -1.21
N MET A 71 5.09 1.82 -0.49
CA MET A 71 4.54 3.04 -1.14
C MET A 71 4.75 4.46 -0.45
N GLY A 72 5.85 5.24 -0.61
CA GLY A 72 5.93 6.68 -0.12
C GLY A 72 7.04 7.65 -0.64
N LEU A 73 7.16 9.04 -0.76
CA LEU A 73 6.56 10.43 -0.47
C LEU A 73 7.55 11.47 0.14
N GLU A 74 7.79 12.60 -0.54
CA GLU A 74 7.80 14.00 -0.05
C GLU A 74 7.55 14.21 1.46
N ALA A 75 8.66 14.23 2.19
CA ALA A 75 8.99 15.41 2.99
C ALA A 75 9.54 16.55 2.09
N GLY A 76 9.56 17.78 2.60
CA GLY A 76 10.07 18.97 1.90
C GLY A 76 11.61 19.12 1.94
N PRO A 77 12.18 20.08 1.19
CA PRO A 77 13.62 20.19 0.99
C PRO A 77 14.36 20.97 2.11
N PRO A 78 15.62 20.59 2.42
CA PRO A 78 16.58 21.43 3.14
C PRO A 78 17.22 22.49 2.21
N ASP A 79 17.87 23.50 2.80
CA ASP A 79 18.39 24.68 2.10
C ASP A 79 19.73 24.42 1.35
N ARG A 80 19.67 24.33 0.02
CA ARG A 80 20.79 24.51 -0.95
C ARG A 80 20.25 24.73 -2.37
N ASN A 81 21.01 25.45 -3.21
CA ASN A 81 20.63 25.87 -4.57
C ASN A 81 20.73 24.76 -5.65
N VAL A 82 20.25 23.53 -5.38
CA VAL A 82 20.19 22.43 -6.37
C VAL A 82 18.85 21.71 -6.24
N ALA A 83 18.07 21.62 -7.31
CA ALA A 83 16.81 20.88 -7.32
C ALA A 83 17.06 19.37 -7.43
N TYR A 84 16.34 18.54 -6.67
CA TYR A 84 16.51 17.09 -6.71
C TYR A 84 15.22 16.31 -6.37
N SER A 85 15.19 15.03 -6.72
CA SER A 85 14.04 14.13 -6.51
C SER A 85 13.92 13.60 -5.09
N THR A 86 12.69 13.54 -4.61
CA THR A 86 12.26 12.77 -3.43
C THR A 86 11.52 11.48 -3.83
N THR A 87 11.38 10.60 -2.84
CA THR A 87 10.69 9.28 -2.78
C THR A 87 9.15 9.45 -2.94
N ASN A 88 8.30 8.49 -3.43
CA ASN A 88 6.85 8.68 -3.85
C ASN A 88 5.63 8.01 -3.04
N VAL A 89 4.62 8.76 -2.46
CA VAL A 89 3.44 8.52 -1.46
C VAL A 89 2.07 9.11 -1.90
N GLN A 90 1.04 8.55 -1.25
CA GLN A 90 -0.07 9.09 -0.41
C GLN A 90 0.01 10.51 0.28
N VAL A 91 0.41 10.65 1.57
CA VAL A 91 0.35 11.88 2.42
C VAL A 91 1.64 12.76 2.46
N PRO A 92 1.61 14.02 1.99
CA PRO A 92 2.74 14.96 2.15
C PRO A 92 3.09 15.25 3.62
N GLY A 93 4.40 15.31 3.92
CA GLY A 93 4.89 15.53 5.29
C GLY A 93 5.00 14.26 6.14
N VAL A 94 4.76 13.09 5.55
CA VAL A 94 5.05 11.77 6.13
C VAL A 94 5.90 10.99 5.13
N ASP A 95 7.22 10.93 5.37
CA ASP A 95 8.17 10.23 4.51
C ASP A 95 8.11 8.70 4.73
N GLU A 96 8.59 7.94 3.75
CA GLU A 96 8.69 6.49 3.78
C GLU A 96 10.08 5.95 3.44
N ALA A 97 10.37 4.78 4.00
CA ALA A 97 11.62 4.07 3.78
C ALA A 97 11.75 3.62 2.32
N ASP A 98 12.88 3.89 1.68
CA ASP A 98 13.12 3.55 0.26
C ASP A 98 14.51 2.97 0.04
N LEU A 99 14.71 2.23 -1.05
CA LEU A 99 15.99 1.61 -1.40
C LEU A 99 17.03 2.65 -1.86
N VAL A 100 16.59 3.85 -2.26
CA VAL A 100 17.49 4.97 -2.54
C VAL A 100 16.95 6.27 -1.96
N LYS A 101 17.82 7.05 -1.33
CA LYS A 101 17.55 8.43 -0.85
C LYS A 101 18.65 9.38 -1.33
N THR A 102 18.39 10.70 -1.31
CA THR A 102 19.37 11.73 -1.69
C THR A 102 19.14 13.05 -0.96
N ASP A 103 20.21 13.82 -0.79
CA ASP A 103 20.28 15.19 -0.28
C ASP A 103 20.69 16.21 -1.37
N GLY A 104 20.65 15.80 -2.65
CA GLY A 104 21.12 16.58 -3.79
C GLY A 104 22.65 16.66 -3.96
N SER A 105 23.43 16.12 -3.02
CA SER A 105 24.90 16.03 -3.10
C SER A 105 25.39 14.57 -3.17
N TYR A 106 24.68 13.67 -2.49
CA TYR A 106 24.97 12.25 -2.36
C TYR A 106 23.73 11.39 -2.67
N LEU A 107 23.93 10.17 -3.15
CA LEU A 107 22.93 9.09 -3.13
C LEU A 107 23.28 8.11 -2.01
N TYR A 108 22.27 7.62 -1.31
CA TYR A 108 22.37 6.59 -0.30
C TYR A 108 21.60 5.39 -0.85
N VAL A 109 22.32 4.36 -1.30
CA VAL A 109 21.78 3.24 -2.08
C VAL A 109 21.86 1.94 -1.28
N ALA A 110 20.72 1.39 -0.89
CA ALA A 110 20.62 0.07 -0.29
C ALA A 110 20.77 -1.00 -1.38
N SER A 111 21.81 -1.82 -1.30
CA SER A 111 21.94 -3.01 -2.15
C SER A 111 22.78 -4.11 -1.50
N GLN A 112 22.45 -5.37 -1.80
CA GLN A 112 23.22 -6.57 -1.43
C GLN A 112 23.51 -6.77 0.09
N GLY A 113 22.88 -6.01 0.99
CA GLY A 113 23.14 -6.02 2.44
C GLY A 113 24.02 -4.87 2.94
N HIS A 114 24.32 -3.91 2.08
CA HIS A 114 25.13 -2.72 2.31
C HIS A 114 24.33 -1.46 1.95
N VAL A 115 24.67 -0.31 2.56
CA VAL A 115 24.26 1.01 2.07
C VAL A 115 25.49 1.71 1.51
N TYR A 116 25.52 1.89 0.19
CA TYR A 116 26.56 2.62 -0.50
C TYR A 116 26.26 4.12 -0.46
N ILE A 117 27.19 4.91 0.05
CA ILE A 117 27.14 6.38 -0.01
C ILE A 117 27.94 6.80 -1.22
N VAL A 118 27.22 7.27 -2.24
CA VAL A 118 27.76 7.69 -3.53
C VAL A 118 27.80 9.22 -3.54
N LYS A 119 28.97 9.83 -3.74
CA LYS A 119 29.03 11.24 -4.16
C LYS A 119 28.33 11.33 -5.51
N ALA A 120 27.27 12.12 -5.59
CA ALA A 120 26.39 12.16 -6.74
C ALA A 120 26.59 13.41 -7.61
N TYR A 121 26.98 14.53 -7.00
CA TYR A 121 27.16 15.82 -7.66
C TYR A 121 28.54 16.44 -7.32
N PRO A 122 29.26 17.04 -8.29
CA PRO A 122 28.99 17.01 -9.72
C PRO A 122 29.14 15.58 -10.29
N PRO A 123 28.37 15.21 -11.33
CA PRO A 123 28.23 13.82 -11.78
C PRO A 123 29.49 13.25 -12.44
N GLU A 124 30.41 14.09 -12.93
CA GLU A 124 31.71 13.67 -13.44
C GLU A 124 32.67 13.20 -12.34
N GLU A 125 32.40 13.57 -11.08
CA GLU A 125 33.13 13.13 -9.89
C GLU A 125 32.40 12.00 -9.13
N ALA A 126 31.39 11.37 -9.75
CA ALA A 126 30.53 10.40 -9.06
C ALA A 126 31.27 9.10 -8.71
N ALA A 127 31.23 8.72 -7.43
CA ALA A 127 31.90 7.55 -6.89
C ALA A 127 31.31 7.12 -5.54
N VAL A 128 31.42 5.84 -5.18
CA VAL A 128 31.25 5.39 -3.79
C VAL A 128 32.35 6.05 -2.93
N ILE A 129 31.97 6.75 -1.87
CA ILE A 129 32.88 7.37 -0.90
C ILE A 129 32.91 6.63 0.44
N ALA A 130 31.82 5.96 0.80
CA ALA A 130 31.68 5.17 2.01
C ALA A 130 30.65 4.07 1.82
N GLU A 131 30.68 3.09 2.71
CA GLU A 131 29.81 1.91 2.69
C GLU A 131 29.42 1.57 4.13
N VAL A 132 28.15 1.22 4.33
CA VAL A 132 27.61 0.80 5.63
C VAL A 132 27.13 -0.65 5.51
N GLU A 133 27.97 -1.58 5.96
CA GLU A 133 27.68 -3.01 6.03
C GLU A 133 26.65 -3.30 7.14
N VAL A 134 25.49 -3.86 6.79
CA VAL A 134 24.47 -4.29 7.77
C VAL A 134 24.15 -5.80 7.72
N ASN A 135 24.70 -6.53 6.75
CA ASN A 135 24.66 -8.01 6.65
C ASN A 135 23.25 -8.63 6.77
N SER A 136 22.21 -7.90 6.36
CA SER A 136 20.82 -8.32 6.45
C SER A 136 19.99 -7.71 5.32
N SER A 137 18.76 -8.19 5.10
CA SER A 137 17.91 -7.70 4.02
C SER A 137 17.41 -6.29 4.35
N ILE A 138 17.87 -5.28 3.62
CA ILE A 138 17.43 -3.91 3.84
C ILE A 138 15.98 -3.76 3.36
N TYR A 139 15.09 -3.34 4.27
CA TYR A 139 13.70 -3.00 4.01
C TYR A 139 13.59 -1.61 3.36
N GLY A 140 14.43 -0.66 3.81
CA GLY A 140 14.56 0.66 3.23
C GLY A 140 15.35 1.64 4.10
N LEU A 141 15.50 2.86 3.60
CA LEU A 141 16.31 3.95 4.15
C LEU A 141 15.47 5.20 4.38
N PHE A 142 15.84 6.00 5.37
CA PHE A 142 15.46 7.42 5.51
C PHE A 142 16.70 8.31 5.58
N LEU A 143 16.53 9.57 5.19
CA LEU A 143 17.45 10.66 5.51
C LEU A 143 16.68 11.74 6.28
N LEU A 144 17.28 12.28 7.34
CA LEU A 144 16.79 13.47 8.03
C LEU A 144 17.99 14.27 8.52
N GLU A 145 18.18 15.48 7.98
CA GLU A 145 19.36 16.32 8.24
C GLU A 145 20.69 15.55 8.15
N ASP A 146 21.37 15.31 9.28
CA ASP A 146 22.61 14.53 9.38
C ASP A 146 22.40 13.11 9.95
N ARG A 147 21.20 12.54 9.79
CA ARG A 147 20.86 11.14 10.10
C ARG A 147 20.61 10.33 8.81
N LEU A 148 21.27 9.18 8.73
CA LEU A 148 20.87 8.06 7.88
C LEU A 148 20.22 7.01 8.78
N ILE A 149 18.97 6.64 8.49
CA ILE A 149 18.32 5.52 9.15
C ILE A 149 18.20 4.37 8.14
N VAL A 150 18.70 3.20 8.52
CA VAL A 150 18.59 1.95 7.76
C VAL A 150 17.66 1.02 8.52
N VAL A 151 16.71 0.37 7.85
CA VAL A 151 15.89 -0.69 8.47
C VAL A 151 16.10 -2.00 7.75
N THR A 152 16.32 -3.08 8.52
CA THR A 152 16.64 -4.42 8.01
C THR A 152 15.72 -5.49 8.57
N GLU A 153 15.35 -6.47 7.74
CA GLU A 153 14.70 -7.72 8.15
C GLU A 153 15.68 -8.89 8.10
N THR A 154 16.01 -9.45 9.27
CA THR A 154 16.85 -10.64 9.40
C THR A 154 15.97 -11.88 9.38
N TRP A 155 16.07 -12.70 8.34
CA TRP A 155 15.28 -13.92 8.14
C TRP A 155 16.00 -15.17 8.67
N PRO A 156 15.28 -16.18 9.21
CA PRO A 156 15.89 -17.39 9.76
C PRO A 156 16.50 -18.28 8.66
N ILE A 157 17.75 -18.69 8.86
CA ILE A 157 18.44 -19.61 7.94
C ILE A 157 17.99 -21.06 8.19
N TYR A 158 17.34 -21.64 7.18
CA TYR A 158 17.01 -23.06 7.11
C TYR A 158 18.12 -23.84 6.40
N ILE A 159 18.72 -24.83 7.06
CA ILE A 159 19.58 -25.79 6.38
C ILE A 159 18.80 -27.07 6.08
N PHE A 160 18.82 -27.46 4.81
CA PHE A 160 18.32 -28.75 4.35
C PHE A 160 19.49 -29.75 4.41
N GLU A 161 19.55 -30.59 5.44
CA GLU A 161 20.51 -31.70 5.42
C GLU A 161 20.17 -32.69 4.29
N GLY A 162 21.21 -33.24 3.64
CA GLY A 162 21.09 -34.00 2.41
C GLY A 162 20.41 -35.37 2.56
N GLY A 163 19.08 -35.38 2.65
CA GLY A 163 18.25 -36.58 2.69
C GLY A 163 16.75 -36.25 2.64
N MET A 164 15.90 -37.27 2.51
CA MET A 164 14.43 -37.10 2.53
C MET A 164 13.89 -36.88 3.97
N GLY A 165 14.52 -35.98 4.73
CA GLY A 165 14.48 -35.95 6.21
C GLY A 165 14.12 -34.62 6.85
N GLY A 166 13.68 -33.62 6.09
CA GLY A 166 13.24 -32.31 6.60
C GLY A 166 14.35 -31.25 6.67
N ALA A 167 13.92 -29.98 6.78
CA ALA A 167 14.82 -28.85 7.03
C ALA A 167 14.98 -28.64 8.54
N ILE A 168 16.17 -28.25 8.96
CA ILE A 168 16.47 -27.91 10.36
C ILE A 168 16.83 -26.40 10.40
N PRO A 169 16.00 -25.55 11.04
CA PRO A 169 16.38 -24.17 11.30
C PRO A 169 17.46 -24.12 12.38
N ILE A 170 18.50 -23.30 12.17
CA ILE A 170 19.64 -23.19 13.10
C ILE A 170 19.47 -22.02 14.09
N PHE A 171 18.66 -21.03 13.73
CA PHE A 171 18.34 -19.84 14.51
C PHE A 171 16.82 -19.78 14.81
N PRO A 172 16.36 -18.96 15.78
CA PRO A 172 14.93 -18.88 16.14
C PRO A 172 14.03 -18.61 14.93
N TYR A 173 12.83 -19.17 14.96
CA TYR A 173 11.92 -19.42 13.83
C TYR A 173 11.40 -18.20 13.03
N TYR A 174 11.84 -16.97 13.32
CA TYR A 174 11.11 -15.75 12.95
C TYR A 174 12.00 -14.64 12.43
N VAL A 175 11.38 -13.70 11.72
CA VAL A 175 12.00 -12.45 11.26
C VAL A 175 12.22 -11.52 12.46
N ASN A 176 13.38 -10.87 12.51
CA ASN A 176 13.61 -9.70 13.37
C ASN A 176 13.74 -8.45 12.50
N THR A 177 13.13 -7.36 12.94
CA THR A 177 13.25 -6.02 12.35
C THR A 177 14.25 -5.22 13.18
N THR A 178 15.28 -4.66 12.54
CA THR A 178 16.27 -3.80 13.21
C THR A 178 16.30 -2.42 12.57
N ILE A 179 16.15 -1.37 13.37
CA ILE A 179 16.30 0.03 12.98
C ILE A 179 17.70 0.48 13.40
N TRP A 180 18.53 0.93 12.44
CA TRP A 180 19.89 1.40 12.64
C TRP A 180 19.97 2.90 12.34
N ILE A 181 20.40 3.70 13.32
CA ILE A 181 20.47 5.16 13.22
C ILE A 181 21.96 5.55 13.18
N TYR A 182 22.39 6.14 12.07
CA TYR A 182 23.75 6.63 11.85
C TYR A 182 23.79 8.16 11.78
N SER A 183 24.83 8.76 12.36
CA SER A 183 25.27 10.10 11.99
C SER A 183 26.01 10.04 10.65
N ILE A 184 25.66 10.96 9.74
CA ILE A 184 26.30 11.17 8.44
C ILE A 184 26.85 12.61 8.31
N SER A 185 27.07 13.30 9.44
CA SER A 185 27.67 14.63 9.51
C SER A 185 29.09 14.69 8.89
N ASN A 186 29.73 13.52 8.75
CA ASN A 186 30.73 13.26 7.71
C ASN A 186 30.28 12.05 6.87
N PRO A 187 29.85 12.22 5.60
CA PRO A 187 29.37 11.11 4.78
C PRO A 187 30.49 10.15 4.34
N GLU A 188 31.77 10.54 4.44
CA GLU A 188 32.91 9.62 4.24
C GLU A 188 33.12 8.67 5.43
N GLN A 189 32.55 8.97 6.60
CA GLN A 189 32.72 8.19 7.83
C GLN A 189 31.41 8.14 8.66
N PRO A 190 30.38 7.39 8.22
CA PRO A 190 29.14 7.23 8.98
C PRO A 190 29.38 6.59 10.35
N VAL A 191 28.72 7.11 11.39
CA VAL A 191 28.88 6.63 12.77
C VAL A 191 27.56 6.10 13.30
N LEU A 192 27.50 4.81 13.62
CA LEU A 192 26.32 4.20 14.27
C LEU A 192 26.10 4.84 15.64
N LEU A 193 24.94 5.48 15.83
CA LEU A 193 24.52 6.07 17.10
C LEU A 193 23.73 5.05 17.93
N ARG A 194 22.81 4.33 17.29
CA ARG A 194 21.93 3.34 17.93
C ARG A 194 21.47 2.30 16.92
N SER A 195 21.33 1.06 17.35
CA SER A 195 20.43 0.08 16.73
C SER A 195 19.33 -0.30 17.70
N ILE A 196 18.10 -0.54 17.23
CA ILE A 196 16.96 -1.04 18.00
C ILE A 196 16.45 -2.29 17.31
N GLU A 197 16.48 -3.44 17.99
CA GLU A 197 16.03 -4.73 17.45
C GLU A 197 14.66 -5.13 18.03
N VAL A 198 13.75 -5.55 17.16
CA VAL A 198 12.39 -5.98 17.50
C VAL A 198 12.10 -7.34 16.87
N THR A 199 11.59 -8.28 17.66
CA THR A 199 11.12 -9.57 17.11
C THR A 199 9.81 -9.37 16.34
N GLY A 200 9.82 -9.68 15.05
CA GLY A 200 8.70 -9.50 14.14
C GLY A 200 9.12 -8.98 12.77
N ARG A 201 8.16 -9.03 11.84
CA ARG A 201 8.28 -8.53 10.46
C ARG A 201 7.78 -7.08 10.39
N CYS A 202 8.44 -6.22 9.63
CA CYS A 202 8.00 -4.85 9.39
C CYS A 202 6.85 -4.84 8.37
N ASP A 203 5.63 -4.53 8.81
CA ASP A 203 4.47 -4.41 7.92
C ASP A 203 4.39 -3.00 7.31
N ALA A 204 4.67 -1.96 8.10
CA ALA A 204 4.72 -0.58 7.63
C ALA A 204 5.68 0.28 8.46
N LEU A 205 6.17 1.36 7.87
CA LEU A 205 7.19 2.24 8.44
C LEU A 205 7.03 3.66 7.89
N ARG A 206 7.07 4.67 8.76
CA ARG A 206 6.92 6.09 8.42
C ARG A 206 7.91 6.94 9.20
N LEU A 207 8.36 8.04 8.62
CA LEU A 207 9.05 9.12 9.31
C LEU A 207 8.19 10.39 9.22
N LYS A 208 7.88 11.01 10.36
CA LYS A 208 7.26 12.34 10.43
C LYS A 208 7.99 13.17 11.48
N ASP A 209 8.25 14.44 11.14
CA ASP A 209 9.10 15.32 11.94
C ASP A 209 10.47 14.63 12.16
N HIS A 210 10.86 14.35 13.41
CA HIS A 210 12.01 13.50 13.77
C HIS A 210 11.61 12.15 14.39
N TYR A 211 10.37 11.71 14.19
CA TYR A 211 9.81 10.48 14.76
C TYR A 211 9.55 9.41 13.69
N ILE A 212 10.15 8.23 13.86
CA ILE A 212 9.83 7.03 13.10
C ILE A 212 8.73 6.26 13.81
N TYR A 213 7.68 5.92 13.09
CA TYR A 213 6.60 5.03 13.53
C TYR A 213 6.68 3.72 12.74
N ALA A 214 7.05 2.63 13.42
CA ALA A 214 7.14 1.29 12.83
C ALA A 214 5.99 0.40 13.32
N VAL A 215 5.33 -0.28 12.37
CA VAL A 215 4.29 -1.30 12.64
C VAL A 215 4.90 -2.67 12.35
N ILE A 216 5.12 -3.46 13.41
CA ILE A 216 5.85 -4.71 13.36
C ILE A 216 4.95 -5.85 13.85
N SER A 217 4.80 -6.91 13.05
CA SER A 217 3.93 -8.05 13.35
C SER A 217 4.72 -9.29 13.78
N TYR A 218 4.31 -9.91 14.89
CA TYR A 218 4.86 -11.16 15.42
C TYR A 218 3.75 -12.19 15.71
N PRO A 219 3.81 -13.44 15.22
CA PRO A 219 2.73 -14.42 15.41
C PRO A 219 2.63 -14.90 16.87
N ALA A 220 1.43 -14.84 17.46
CA ALA A 220 1.18 -15.26 18.84
C ALA A 220 0.78 -16.74 19.00
N TYR A 221 0.57 -17.46 17.89
CA TYR A 221 0.05 -18.83 17.86
C TYR A 221 1.12 -19.93 17.97
N THR A 222 2.32 -19.61 18.46
CA THR A 222 3.45 -20.54 18.61
C THR A 222 3.21 -21.55 19.75
N ASP A 223 3.99 -22.64 19.78
CA ASP A 223 4.02 -23.60 20.89
C ASP A 223 5.47 -23.92 21.30
N PRO A 224 5.94 -23.46 22.48
CA PRO A 224 5.23 -22.60 23.44
C PRO A 224 4.89 -21.23 22.85
N VAL A 225 3.91 -20.53 23.44
CA VAL A 225 3.61 -19.14 23.09
C VAL A 225 4.82 -18.27 23.45
N LEU A 226 5.39 -17.59 22.46
CA LEU A 226 6.49 -16.67 22.67
C LEU A 226 5.96 -15.24 22.82
N LEU A 227 6.68 -14.44 23.59
CA LEU A 227 6.47 -13.00 23.71
C LEU A 227 7.48 -12.29 22.79
N PRO A 228 7.13 -11.18 22.14
CA PRO A 228 8.08 -10.42 21.33
C PRO A 228 9.18 -9.80 22.22
N LEU A 229 10.39 -9.68 21.66
CA LEU A 229 11.50 -8.96 22.26
C LEU A 229 11.60 -7.55 21.64
N VAL A 230 11.99 -6.56 22.45
CA VAL A 230 12.44 -5.23 21.99
C VAL A 230 13.74 -4.92 22.74
N ASP A 231 14.83 -4.65 22.02
CA ASP A 231 16.21 -4.62 22.54
C ASP A 231 16.60 -5.88 23.35
N GLY A 232 16.09 -7.05 22.93
CA GLY A 232 16.28 -8.30 23.66
C GLY A 232 15.53 -8.40 25.00
N VAL A 233 14.78 -7.37 25.41
CA VAL A 233 13.88 -7.39 26.57
C VAL A 233 12.52 -7.95 26.14
N PRO A 234 12.02 -9.03 26.76
CA PRO A 234 10.66 -9.50 26.51
C PRO A 234 9.63 -8.45 26.90
N VAL A 235 8.61 -8.27 26.06
CA VAL A 235 7.38 -7.56 26.43
C VAL A 235 6.59 -8.44 27.37
N GLU A 236 6.32 -7.98 28.60
CA GLU A 236 5.55 -8.76 29.56
C GLU A 236 4.11 -8.99 29.07
N ALA A 237 3.54 -10.15 29.39
CA ALA A 237 2.16 -10.46 29.00
C ALA A 237 1.13 -9.46 29.56
N THR A 238 1.49 -8.71 30.61
CA THR A 238 0.69 -7.61 31.19
C THR A 238 0.80 -6.29 30.44
N GLU A 239 1.84 -6.09 29.61
CA GLU A 239 1.93 -4.94 28.67
C GLU A 239 1.04 -5.16 27.45
N VAL A 240 0.82 -6.42 27.04
CA VAL A 240 0.05 -6.76 25.83
C VAL A 240 -1.43 -6.38 26.00
N LYS A 241 -1.89 -5.47 25.14
CA LYS A 241 -3.26 -4.96 25.05
C LYS A 241 -4.08 -5.78 24.06
N TYR A 242 -5.41 -5.87 24.23
CA TYR A 242 -6.30 -6.60 23.32
C TYR A 242 -7.75 -6.07 23.39
N PHE A 243 -8.58 -6.55 22.46
CA PHE A 243 -10.01 -6.26 22.37
C PHE A 243 -10.80 -7.59 22.34
N GLU A 244 -11.94 -7.68 23.04
CA GLU A 244 -12.66 -8.95 23.25
C GLU A 244 -13.40 -9.48 22.01
N GLU A 245 -13.69 -8.64 21.01
CA GLU A 245 -14.43 -9.03 19.79
C GLU A 245 -13.51 -9.28 18.57
N ASP A 246 -12.19 -9.27 18.76
CA ASP A 246 -11.21 -9.38 17.68
C ASP A 246 -10.59 -10.78 17.53
N ASP A 247 -10.31 -11.15 16.27
CA ASP A 247 -9.68 -12.42 15.89
C ASP A 247 -8.19 -12.35 16.24
N SER A 248 -7.88 -12.41 17.53
CA SER A 248 -6.62 -11.98 18.13
C SER A 248 -5.56 -13.09 18.13
N TYR A 249 -4.62 -13.05 17.19
CA TYR A 249 -3.56 -14.07 17.02
C TYR A 249 -2.21 -13.52 16.51
N VAL A 250 -2.07 -12.21 16.31
CA VAL A 250 -0.82 -11.53 15.95
C VAL A 250 -0.55 -10.44 16.99
N TYR A 251 0.65 -10.40 17.56
CA TYR A 251 1.13 -9.21 18.25
C TYR A 251 1.51 -8.17 17.21
N THR A 252 0.82 -7.04 17.22
CA THR A 252 1.24 -5.83 16.52
C THR A 252 1.95 -4.92 17.51
N ILE A 253 3.21 -4.64 17.21
CA ILE A 253 4.06 -3.72 17.96
C ILE A 253 4.07 -2.42 17.17
N ILE A 254 3.58 -1.34 17.77
CA ILE A 254 3.83 0.02 17.29
C ILE A 254 5.03 0.54 18.08
N LEU A 255 6.14 0.76 17.38
CA LEU A 255 7.36 1.35 17.94
C LEU A 255 7.44 2.80 17.45
N ALA A 256 7.50 3.76 18.37
CA ALA A 256 7.78 5.16 18.05
C ALA A 256 9.22 5.47 18.49
N VAL A 257 10.04 5.97 17.58
CA VAL A 257 11.48 6.21 17.78
C VAL A 257 11.81 7.65 17.41
N ASP A 258 12.45 8.38 18.31
CA ASP A 258 13.03 9.70 18.04
C ASP A 258 14.43 9.53 17.44
N VAL A 259 14.64 10.00 16.20
CA VAL A 259 15.93 9.82 15.49
C VAL A 259 16.99 10.86 15.87
N GLU A 260 16.60 11.93 16.57
CA GLU A 260 17.54 12.89 17.14
C GLU A 260 18.13 12.38 18.46
N THR A 261 17.26 11.96 19.39
CA THR A 261 17.66 11.52 20.73
C THR A 261 17.99 10.03 20.83
N CYS A 262 17.55 9.22 19.86
CA CYS A 262 17.60 7.75 19.87
C CYS A 262 16.80 7.10 21.02
N GLU A 263 15.88 7.84 21.66
CA GLU A 263 14.88 7.30 22.59
C GLU A 263 13.70 6.68 21.82
N TYR A 264 12.99 5.75 22.45
CA TYR A 264 11.80 5.13 21.88
C TYR A 264 10.77 4.74 22.92
N THR A 265 9.54 4.55 22.45
CA THR A 265 8.44 3.89 23.18
C THR A 265 7.89 2.75 22.34
N ARG A 266 7.12 1.88 22.97
CA ARG A 266 6.45 0.74 22.32
C ARG A 266 5.05 0.55 22.86
N GLU A 267 4.14 0.18 21.99
CA GLU A 267 2.78 -0.24 22.32
C GLU A 267 2.47 -1.56 21.63
N VAL A 268 1.93 -2.54 22.36
CA VAL A 268 1.81 -3.93 21.87
C VAL A 268 0.38 -4.42 21.99
N PHE A 269 -0.23 -4.72 20.85
CA PHE A 269 -1.62 -5.14 20.73
C PHE A 269 -1.71 -6.56 20.19
N LEU A 270 -2.49 -7.43 20.82
CA LEU A 270 -2.89 -8.71 20.27
C LEU A 270 -4.19 -8.50 19.46
N ILE A 271 -4.06 -8.49 18.13
CA ILE A 271 -5.14 -8.24 17.18
C ILE A 271 -5.09 -9.26 16.01
N GLY A 272 -5.99 -9.10 15.04
CA GLY A 272 -5.91 -9.82 13.78
C GLY A 272 -4.73 -9.36 12.93
N ARG A 273 -4.33 -10.17 11.94
CA ARG A 273 -3.24 -9.79 11.02
C ARG A 273 -3.58 -8.48 10.31
N ASN A 274 -2.71 -7.47 10.49
CA ASN A 274 -2.77 -6.23 9.71
C ASN A 274 -2.64 -6.58 8.22
N SER A 275 -3.53 -6.01 7.42
CA SER A 275 -3.55 -6.16 5.97
C SER A 275 -3.01 -4.89 5.32
N TYR A 276 -3.37 -3.72 5.86
CA TYR A 276 -2.92 -2.41 5.41
C TYR A 276 -2.68 -1.47 6.59
N VAL A 277 -1.87 -0.43 6.35
CA VAL A 277 -1.58 0.66 7.27
C VAL A 277 -1.73 1.98 6.51
N TYR A 278 -2.28 3.00 7.18
CA TYR A 278 -2.34 4.38 6.70
C TYR A 278 -1.83 5.30 7.81
N VAL A 279 -1.11 6.37 7.46
CA VAL A 279 -0.63 7.36 8.45
C VAL A 279 -0.79 8.76 7.89
N SER A 280 -1.47 9.63 8.64
CA SER A 280 -1.56 11.07 8.41
C SER A 280 -0.59 11.82 9.33
N LEU A 281 -0.73 13.15 9.40
CA LEU A 281 0.08 14.00 10.27
C LEU A 281 -0.13 13.71 11.77
N ASP A 282 -1.35 13.34 12.17
CA ASP A 282 -1.77 13.22 13.57
C ASP A 282 -2.27 11.82 13.94
N ASN A 283 -2.47 10.93 12.96
CA ASN A 283 -3.10 9.62 13.15
C ASN A 283 -2.38 8.48 12.42
N LEU A 284 -2.29 7.32 13.06
CA LEU A 284 -1.96 6.04 12.44
C LEU A 284 -3.19 5.14 12.43
N TYR A 285 -3.41 4.42 11.32
CA TYR A 285 -4.55 3.53 11.13
C TYR A 285 -4.06 2.13 10.80
N LEU A 286 -4.55 1.13 11.55
CA LEU A 286 -4.33 -0.28 11.26
C LEU A 286 -5.62 -0.90 10.71
N LEU A 287 -5.50 -1.66 9.62
CA LEU A 287 -6.64 -2.24 8.92
C LEU A 287 -6.49 -3.77 8.83
N CYS A 288 -7.33 -4.49 9.58
CA CYS A 288 -7.34 -5.95 9.66
C CYS A 288 -8.53 -6.52 8.90
N VAL A 289 -8.29 -7.38 7.90
CA VAL A 289 -9.36 -8.10 7.19
C VAL A 289 -9.91 -9.24 8.05
N LYS A 290 -11.20 -9.20 8.36
CA LYS A 290 -11.96 -10.29 8.98
C LYS A 290 -12.83 -11.00 7.95
N ARG A 291 -12.75 -12.33 7.90
CA ARG A 291 -13.58 -13.17 7.03
C ARG A 291 -14.68 -13.89 7.81
N ILE A 292 -15.88 -13.33 7.81
CA ILE A 292 -17.02 -13.84 8.57
C ILE A 292 -17.67 -15.00 7.81
N LEU A 293 -17.29 -16.22 8.16
CA LEU A 293 -17.99 -17.45 7.75
C LEU A 293 -19.25 -17.66 8.60
N ARG A 294 -20.42 -17.60 7.96
CA ARG A 294 -21.73 -17.94 8.55
C ARG A 294 -22.31 -19.21 7.89
N PRO A 295 -22.67 -20.26 8.64
CA PRO A 295 -23.53 -21.32 8.12
C PRO A 295 -24.97 -20.80 7.95
N LEU A 296 -25.69 -21.27 6.92
CA LEU A 296 -27.15 -21.09 6.84
C LEU A 296 -27.87 -21.94 7.90
N GLU A 297 -28.79 -21.36 8.66
CA GLU A 297 -29.75 -22.09 9.49
C GLU A 297 -30.90 -22.72 8.67
N THR A 298 -30.56 -23.43 7.59
CA THR A 298 -31.54 -24.20 6.80
C THR A 298 -31.95 -25.47 7.54
N ARG A 299 -32.91 -25.36 8.46
CA ARG A 299 -33.60 -26.43 9.24
C ARG A 299 -34.33 -27.51 8.40
N VAL A 300 -33.92 -27.76 7.15
CA VAL A 300 -34.70 -28.51 6.15
C VAL A 300 -33.86 -29.54 5.38
N LEU A 301 -32.52 -29.42 5.29
CA LEU A 301 -31.68 -30.22 4.39
C LEU A 301 -30.32 -30.65 4.98
N GLU A 302 -30.26 -31.01 6.27
CA GLU A 302 -29.02 -31.47 6.92
C GLU A 302 -28.49 -32.83 6.42
N GLU A 303 -29.33 -33.65 5.77
CA GLU A 303 -29.01 -35.06 5.48
C GLU A 303 -28.25 -35.31 4.15
N TYR A 304 -28.26 -34.34 3.21
CA TYR A 304 -27.79 -34.57 1.83
C TYR A 304 -26.92 -33.47 1.20
N LEU A 305 -26.68 -32.35 1.88
CA LEU A 305 -25.85 -31.25 1.36
C LEU A 305 -24.84 -30.79 2.40
N ALA A 306 -23.64 -30.43 1.95
CA ALA A 306 -22.68 -29.72 2.80
C ALA A 306 -23.29 -28.37 3.24
N PRO A 307 -23.06 -27.91 4.49
CA PRO A 307 -23.69 -26.71 5.01
C PRO A 307 -23.30 -25.50 4.14
N ILE A 308 -24.30 -24.84 3.56
CA ILE A 308 -24.10 -23.66 2.72
C ILE A 308 -23.51 -22.54 3.59
N THR A 309 -22.25 -22.22 3.34
CA THR A 309 -21.53 -21.13 4.00
C THR A 309 -21.62 -19.86 3.18
N TYR A 310 -22.11 -18.80 3.81
CA TYR A 310 -21.88 -17.44 3.33
C TYR A 310 -20.55 -16.95 3.89
N SER A 311 -19.72 -16.38 3.02
CA SER A 311 -18.56 -15.59 3.42
C SER A 311 -18.86 -14.14 3.10
N ARG A 312 -18.73 -13.26 4.10
CA ARG A 312 -18.53 -11.83 3.88
C ARG A 312 -17.23 -11.41 4.50
N GLU A 313 -16.55 -10.51 3.83
CA GLU A 313 -15.31 -9.89 4.31
C GLU A 313 -15.63 -8.49 4.84
N LYS A 314 -14.89 -8.10 5.88
CA LYS A 314 -14.91 -6.79 6.52
C LYS A 314 -13.48 -6.34 6.73
N THR A 315 -13.27 -5.03 6.76
CA THR A 315 -12.05 -4.43 7.31
C THR A 315 -12.39 -3.79 8.65
N VAL A 316 -11.74 -4.27 9.71
CA VAL A 316 -11.71 -3.60 11.03
C VAL A 316 -10.63 -2.54 10.97
N ILE A 317 -10.96 -1.32 11.39
CA ILE A 317 -10.08 -0.15 11.38
C ILE A 317 -9.84 0.27 12.83
N TYR A 318 -8.58 0.43 13.22
CA TYR A 318 -8.20 1.02 14.51
C TYR A 318 -7.45 2.33 14.20
N ARG A 319 -7.87 3.45 14.81
CA ARG A 319 -7.15 4.73 14.76
C ARG A 319 -6.37 4.91 16.06
N PHE A 320 -5.10 5.31 15.92
CA PHE A 320 -4.21 5.70 16.99
C PHE A 320 -3.82 7.16 16.77
N SER A 321 -3.85 8.00 17.80
CA SER A 321 -3.28 9.35 17.73
C SER A 321 -1.77 9.30 17.94
N LEU A 322 -1.03 10.15 17.21
CA LEU A 322 0.42 10.28 17.25
C LEU A 322 0.81 11.62 17.90
N ASN A 323 1.62 11.57 18.96
CA ASN A 323 2.11 12.73 19.69
C ASN A 323 3.60 12.51 20.02
N GLY A 324 4.43 12.44 18.98
CA GLY A 324 5.85 12.08 19.08
C GLY A 324 6.02 10.66 19.61
N LEU A 325 6.69 10.51 20.76
CA LEU A 325 6.82 9.22 21.44
C LEU A 325 5.52 8.74 22.13
N GLU A 326 4.45 9.54 22.20
CA GLU A 326 3.17 9.08 22.72
C GLU A 326 2.27 8.59 21.58
N VAL A 327 1.96 7.29 21.58
CA VAL A 327 0.98 6.66 20.68
C VAL A 327 -0.16 6.09 21.51
N SER A 328 -1.40 6.47 21.22
CA SER A 328 -2.56 6.03 22.01
C SER A 328 -3.76 5.65 21.14
N VAL A 329 -4.52 4.64 21.57
CA VAL A 329 -5.71 4.16 20.85
C VAL A 329 -6.80 5.22 20.91
N ALA A 330 -7.25 5.71 19.76
CA ALA A 330 -8.25 6.76 19.64
C ALA A 330 -9.64 6.22 19.27
N ALA A 331 -9.75 5.29 18.31
CA ALA A 331 -11.04 4.77 17.85
C ALA A 331 -10.97 3.37 17.22
N ARG A 332 -12.14 2.71 17.09
CA ARG A 332 -12.31 1.44 16.36
C ARG A 332 -13.62 1.46 15.54
N GLY A 333 -13.51 1.13 14.26
CA GLY A 333 -14.63 1.02 13.32
C GLY A 333 -14.54 -0.22 12.45
N GLU A 334 -15.57 -0.45 11.63
CA GLU A 334 -15.62 -1.56 10.69
C GLU A 334 -16.35 -1.14 9.41
N VAL A 335 -15.81 -1.53 8.25
CA VAL A 335 -16.44 -1.36 6.93
C VAL A 335 -16.58 -2.72 6.22
N SER A 336 -17.47 -2.81 5.23
CA SER A 336 -17.64 -4.02 4.42
C SER A 336 -16.55 -4.14 3.35
N GLY A 337 -16.16 -5.37 3.02
CA GLY A 337 -15.15 -5.65 2.01
C GLY A 337 -13.70 -5.52 2.49
N VAL A 338 -12.79 -5.47 1.53
CA VAL A 338 -11.33 -5.45 1.67
C VAL A 338 -10.77 -4.25 0.89
N VAL A 339 -9.84 -3.53 1.51
CA VAL A 339 -9.07 -2.43 0.87
C VAL A 339 -8.05 -3.03 -0.11
N LEU A 340 -7.79 -2.38 -1.26
CA LEU A 340 -6.79 -2.87 -2.23
C LEU A 340 -5.35 -2.64 -1.75
N ASP A 341 -5.06 -1.39 -1.40
CA ASP A 341 -3.73 -0.83 -1.16
C ASP A 341 -3.82 0.39 -0.23
N GLN A 342 -2.72 1.14 -0.07
CA GLN A 342 -2.78 2.36 0.74
C GLN A 342 -3.39 3.58 0.00
N PHE A 343 -3.41 3.65 -1.34
CA PHE A 343 -4.12 4.74 -2.04
C PHE A 343 -5.64 4.64 -1.97
N SER A 344 -6.16 3.45 -1.70
CA SER A 344 -7.56 3.21 -1.38
C SER A 344 -8.00 3.79 -0.03
N MET A 345 -7.17 4.61 0.62
CA MET A 345 -7.45 5.29 1.89
C MET A 345 -6.91 6.73 1.90
N ASP A 346 -7.64 7.66 2.53
CA ASP A 346 -7.10 8.96 2.94
C ASP A 346 -7.75 9.55 4.21
N GLU A 347 -7.13 10.60 4.75
CA GLU A 347 -7.68 11.46 5.79
C GLU A 347 -7.86 12.88 5.23
N HIS A 348 -9.10 13.38 5.19
CA HIS A 348 -9.41 14.70 4.66
C HIS A 348 -10.56 15.37 5.42
N GLY A 349 -10.45 16.67 5.70
CA GLY A 349 -11.52 17.47 6.30
C GLY A 349 -11.99 17.03 7.70
N GLY A 350 -11.22 16.22 8.42
CA GLY A 350 -11.63 15.59 9.68
C GLY A 350 -12.36 14.25 9.53
N TYR A 351 -12.27 13.61 8.36
CA TYR A 351 -12.83 12.30 8.06
C TYR A 351 -11.77 11.33 7.55
N PHE A 352 -11.88 10.06 7.91
CA PHE A 352 -11.13 8.98 7.27
C PHE A 352 -11.99 8.37 6.16
N ARG A 353 -11.44 8.25 4.95
CA ARG A 353 -12.18 7.81 3.76
C ARG A 353 -11.49 6.58 3.18
N VAL A 354 -12.27 5.60 2.73
CA VAL A 354 -11.73 4.29 2.30
C VAL A 354 -12.58 3.66 1.19
N ALA A 355 -11.92 3.15 0.16
CA ALA A 355 -12.49 2.34 -0.91
C ALA A 355 -12.25 0.84 -0.64
N THR A 356 -13.26 0.00 -0.89
CA THR A 356 -13.19 -1.45 -0.67
C THR A 356 -13.84 -2.26 -1.80
N THR A 357 -13.37 -3.49 -1.98
CA THR A 357 -14.06 -4.56 -2.72
C THR A 357 -14.74 -5.51 -1.73
N GLU A 358 -16.06 -5.70 -1.79
CA GLU A 358 -16.76 -6.76 -1.03
C GLU A 358 -16.96 -8.00 -1.90
N HIS A 359 -16.25 -9.09 -1.57
CA HIS A 359 -16.52 -10.42 -2.12
C HIS A 359 -17.67 -11.09 -1.34
N ARG A 360 -18.81 -11.32 -2.00
CA ARG A 360 -19.99 -11.98 -1.43
C ARG A 360 -20.10 -13.40 -1.97
N TRP A 361 -19.48 -14.34 -1.27
CA TRP A 361 -19.54 -15.76 -1.66
C TRP A 361 -20.81 -16.44 -1.15
N SER A 362 -21.49 -17.13 -2.06
CA SER A 362 -22.58 -18.08 -1.78
C SER A 362 -22.36 -19.39 -2.54
N ALA A 363 -22.78 -20.53 -1.98
CA ALA A 363 -22.80 -21.78 -2.74
C ALA A 363 -23.83 -21.80 -3.90
N LEU A 364 -24.65 -20.75 -4.03
CA LEU A 364 -25.57 -20.54 -5.17
C LEU A 364 -25.05 -19.51 -6.18
N ASN A 365 -24.27 -18.52 -5.73
CA ASN A 365 -23.68 -17.43 -6.53
C ASN A 365 -22.21 -17.26 -6.13
N ALA A 366 -21.29 -17.62 -7.03
CA ALA A 366 -19.85 -17.67 -6.74
C ALA A 366 -19.12 -16.33 -6.89
N ASP A 367 -19.71 -15.35 -7.59
CA ASP A 367 -19.00 -14.17 -8.11
C ASP A 367 -19.82 -12.87 -7.97
N GLU A 368 -20.51 -12.70 -6.83
CA GLU A 368 -21.07 -11.39 -6.47
C GLU A 368 -19.94 -10.55 -5.84
N ARG A 369 -19.35 -9.66 -6.65
CA ARG A 369 -18.35 -8.66 -6.22
C ARG A 369 -18.95 -7.27 -6.40
N VAL A 370 -18.69 -6.37 -5.45
CA VAL A 370 -19.07 -4.95 -5.54
C VAL A 370 -18.01 -4.06 -4.92
N ASN A 371 -17.87 -2.86 -5.45
CA ASN A 371 -17.01 -1.82 -4.90
C ASN A 371 -17.82 -0.88 -4.01
N ASN A 372 -17.20 -0.38 -2.95
CA ASN A 372 -17.81 0.54 -2.01
C ASN A 372 -16.82 1.65 -1.65
N VAL A 373 -17.34 2.83 -1.34
CA VAL A 373 -16.57 3.94 -0.74
C VAL A 373 -17.26 4.35 0.55
N TYR A 374 -16.50 4.43 1.63
CA TYR A 374 -16.96 4.82 2.96
C TYR A 374 -16.28 6.11 3.40
N VAL A 375 -17.04 6.99 4.06
CA VAL A 375 -16.53 8.16 4.77
C VAL A 375 -16.89 7.99 6.24
N LEU A 376 -15.88 8.08 7.11
CA LEU A 376 -15.97 7.85 8.54
C LEU A 376 -15.54 9.09 9.32
N ASP A 377 -16.23 9.37 10.43
CA ASP A 377 -15.75 10.35 11.41
C ASP A 377 -14.49 9.87 12.15
N MET A 378 -13.88 10.75 12.94
CA MET A 378 -12.71 10.40 13.75
C MET A 378 -12.98 9.35 14.85
N ASP A 379 -14.23 9.11 15.23
CA ASP A 379 -14.62 8.01 16.12
C ASP A 379 -14.87 6.69 15.36
N LEU A 380 -14.53 6.68 14.06
CA LEU A 380 -14.68 5.60 13.10
C LEU A 380 -16.13 5.06 13.05
N ASN A 381 -17.09 5.98 12.99
CA ASN A 381 -18.46 5.71 12.58
C ASN A 381 -18.64 6.14 11.12
N VAL A 382 -19.27 5.31 10.31
CA VAL A 382 -19.61 5.65 8.92
C VAL A 382 -20.64 6.79 8.93
N VAL A 383 -20.28 7.94 8.36
CA VAL A 383 -21.16 9.10 8.20
C VAL A 383 -21.82 9.15 6.81
N GLY A 384 -21.21 8.51 5.81
CA GLY A 384 -21.74 8.37 4.47
C GLY A 384 -21.08 7.21 3.72
N SER A 385 -21.78 6.65 2.73
CA SER A 385 -21.24 5.61 1.86
C SER A 385 -21.85 5.63 0.45
N LEU A 386 -21.08 5.11 -0.49
CA LEU A 386 -21.49 4.76 -1.85
C LEU A 386 -21.21 3.27 -2.03
N GLU A 387 -22.24 2.43 -1.98
CA GLU A 387 -22.12 0.97 -2.04
C GLU A 387 -22.65 0.40 -3.36
N GLY A 388 -22.12 -0.75 -3.79
CA GLY A 388 -22.62 -1.44 -4.98
C GLY A 388 -22.08 -0.91 -6.32
N LEU A 389 -21.00 -0.11 -6.28
CA LEU A 389 -20.34 0.42 -7.48
C LEU A 389 -19.69 -0.73 -8.27
N ALA A 390 -19.79 -0.66 -9.61
CA ALA A 390 -19.19 -1.60 -10.55
C ALA A 390 -19.37 -3.09 -10.15
N PRO A 391 -20.58 -3.67 -10.34
CA PRO A 391 -20.84 -5.06 -9.99
C PRO A 391 -19.99 -6.05 -10.82
N THR A 392 -19.53 -7.14 -10.19
CA THR A 392 -18.56 -8.13 -10.71
C THR A 392 -17.11 -7.64 -10.88
N GLU A 393 -16.88 -6.33 -10.78
CA GLU A 393 -15.57 -5.68 -10.87
C GLU A 393 -14.89 -5.52 -9.49
N SER A 394 -13.69 -4.94 -9.42
CA SER A 394 -12.94 -4.74 -8.16
C SER A 394 -11.88 -3.65 -8.30
N VAL A 395 -11.68 -2.83 -7.26
CA VAL A 395 -10.68 -1.75 -7.26
C VAL A 395 -9.30 -2.28 -7.71
N TYR A 396 -8.73 -1.63 -8.73
CA TYR A 396 -7.38 -1.87 -9.25
C TYR A 396 -6.45 -0.66 -9.09
N ALA A 397 -6.99 0.55 -8.98
CA ALA A 397 -6.29 1.74 -8.49
C ALA A 397 -7.27 2.73 -7.87
N ALA A 398 -6.76 3.57 -6.97
CA ALA A 398 -7.49 4.67 -6.35
C ALA A 398 -6.59 5.91 -6.28
N ARG A 399 -7.16 7.12 -6.28
CA ARG A 399 -6.45 8.34 -5.90
C ARG A 399 -7.42 9.39 -5.36
N TYR A 400 -7.23 9.78 -4.11
CA TYR A 400 -7.93 10.92 -3.51
C TYR A 400 -7.29 12.25 -3.91
N LEU A 401 -8.12 13.26 -4.14
CA LEU A 401 -7.75 14.62 -4.53
C LEU A 401 -8.72 15.64 -3.92
N GLY A 402 -8.47 16.04 -2.68
CA GLY A 402 -9.35 16.95 -1.93
C GLY A 402 -10.75 16.34 -1.78
N ASP A 403 -11.77 17.00 -2.31
CA ASP A 403 -13.15 16.51 -2.31
C ASP A 403 -13.45 15.40 -3.34
N LEU A 404 -12.46 14.96 -4.13
CA LEU A 404 -12.63 13.94 -5.17
C LEU A 404 -11.92 12.63 -4.82
N LEU A 405 -12.48 11.52 -5.32
CA LEU A 405 -11.83 10.23 -5.44
C LEU A 405 -11.92 9.75 -6.90
N PHE A 406 -10.77 9.42 -7.48
CA PHE A 406 -10.67 8.72 -8.75
C PHE A 406 -10.50 7.23 -8.48
N LEU A 407 -11.28 6.38 -9.15
CA LEU A 407 -11.34 4.94 -8.89
C LEU A 407 -11.35 4.14 -10.20
N VAL A 408 -10.55 3.08 -10.26
CA VAL A 408 -10.36 2.18 -11.40
C VAL A 408 -10.77 0.78 -10.96
N THR A 409 -11.58 0.06 -11.75
CA THR A 409 -12.29 -1.16 -11.29
C THR A 409 -12.21 -2.38 -12.20
N PHE A 410 -11.68 -2.28 -13.44
CA PHE A 410 -11.53 -3.45 -14.30
C PHE A 410 -10.22 -3.51 -15.07
N ARG A 411 -9.97 -4.65 -15.76
CA ARG A 411 -8.69 -4.98 -16.41
C ARG A 411 -8.74 -5.15 -17.93
N VAL A 412 -9.89 -4.89 -18.56
CA VAL A 412 -10.12 -5.13 -20.00
C VAL A 412 -10.70 -3.89 -20.67
N VAL A 413 -11.86 -3.45 -20.19
CA VAL A 413 -12.39 -2.10 -20.43
C VAL A 413 -12.65 -1.53 -19.04
N ASP A 414 -11.86 -0.52 -18.67
CA ASP A 414 -11.79 0.00 -17.31
C ASP A 414 -12.50 1.35 -17.21
N PRO A 415 -13.55 1.49 -16.38
CA PRO A 415 -14.17 2.77 -16.10
C PRO A 415 -13.37 3.52 -15.03
N LEU A 416 -12.60 4.52 -15.44
CA LEU A 416 -12.04 5.52 -14.53
C LEU A 416 -13.20 6.39 -13.99
N PHE A 417 -13.72 6.05 -12.81
CA PHE A 417 -14.75 6.83 -12.12
C PHE A 417 -14.18 8.08 -11.46
N ALA A 418 -14.96 9.16 -11.46
CA ALA A 418 -14.79 10.28 -10.53
C ALA A 418 -15.96 10.31 -9.53
N ILE A 419 -15.62 10.42 -8.24
CA ILE A 419 -16.53 10.34 -7.11
C ILE A 419 -16.40 11.62 -6.27
N ASP A 420 -17.52 12.29 -6.04
CA ASP A 420 -17.65 13.47 -5.17
C ASP A 420 -17.82 13.05 -3.72
N LEU A 421 -16.99 13.62 -2.86
CA LEU A 421 -16.93 13.43 -1.41
C LEU A 421 -17.06 14.76 -0.63
N SER A 422 -17.41 15.88 -1.30
CA SER A 422 -17.58 17.22 -0.70
C SER A 422 -18.73 17.33 0.30
N ASP A 423 -19.72 16.42 0.21
CA ASP A 423 -20.69 16.12 1.26
C ASP A 423 -20.31 14.77 1.88
N PRO A 424 -19.59 14.75 3.04
CA PRO A 424 -19.19 13.53 3.73
C PRO A 424 -20.33 12.55 4.03
N SER A 425 -21.58 13.04 4.09
CA SER A 425 -22.76 12.20 4.34
C SER A 425 -23.35 11.59 3.07
N ARG A 426 -23.01 12.11 1.88
CA ARG A 426 -23.61 11.74 0.60
C ARG A 426 -22.60 11.59 -0.57
N PRO A 427 -21.58 10.71 -0.44
CA PRO A 427 -20.74 10.29 -1.57
C PRO A 427 -21.52 9.92 -2.84
N ARG A 428 -21.04 10.35 -4.02
CA ARG A 428 -21.73 10.09 -5.30
C ARG A 428 -20.78 10.04 -6.50
N VAL A 429 -21.09 9.24 -7.51
CA VAL A 429 -20.42 9.30 -8.82
C VAL A 429 -20.78 10.61 -9.53
N LEU A 430 -19.79 11.28 -10.13
CA LEU A 430 -19.96 12.44 -11.01
C LEU A 430 -20.00 12.04 -12.48
N GLY A 431 -19.05 11.19 -12.89
CA GLY A 431 -18.87 10.70 -14.24
C GLY A 431 -17.87 9.54 -14.25
N PHE A 432 -17.62 8.98 -15.43
CA PHE A 432 -16.61 7.96 -15.66
C PHE A 432 -16.12 7.98 -17.11
N LEU A 433 -14.93 7.44 -17.35
CA LEU A 433 -14.34 7.27 -18.66
C LEU A 433 -13.96 5.80 -18.86
N GLU A 434 -14.67 5.10 -19.75
CA GLU A 434 -14.35 3.73 -20.18
C GLU A 434 -13.24 3.72 -21.23
N LEU A 435 -12.16 3.00 -20.98
CA LEU A 435 -11.03 2.83 -21.91
C LEU A 435 -10.58 1.37 -21.99
N PRO A 436 -10.04 0.91 -23.13
CA PRO A 436 -9.39 -0.38 -23.22
C PRO A 436 -7.99 -0.31 -22.57
N GLY A 437 -7.62 -1.37 -21.86
CA GLY A 437 -6.49 -1.34 -20.91
C GLY A 437 -6.94 -0.92 -19.51
N TYR A 438 -5.99 -0.64 -18.62
CA TYR A 438 -6.25 -0.23 -17.22
C TYR A 438 -5.04 0.46 -16.60
N SER A 439 -5.27 1.30 -15.58
CA SER A 439 -4.18 1.92 -14.79
C SER A 439 -3.92 1.13 -13.50
N GLU A 440 -2.67 0.77 -13.20
CA GLU A 440 -2.30 0.21 -11.88
C GLU A 440 -1.71 1.29 -10.95
N TYR A 441 -1.39 2.47 -11.48
CA TYR A 441 -0.97 3.63 -10.70
C TYR A 441 -1.57 4.93 -11.27
N LEU A 442 -1.97 5.85 -10.38
CA LEU A 442 -2.54 7.16 -10.68
C LEU A 442 -1.75 8.27 -9.95
N HIS A 443 -1.17 9.20 -10.71
CA HIS A 443 -0.36 10.32 -10.20
C HIS A 443 -0.98 11.68 -10.60
N PRO A 444 -1.42 12.50 -9.64
CA PRO A 444 -1.87 13.87 -9.93
C PRO A 444 -0.70 14.77 -10.35
N LEU A 445 -0.88 15.54 -11.41
CA LEU A 445 0.14 16.49 -11.90
C LEU A 445 -0.15 17.95 -11.51
N GLY A 446 -1.30 18.20 -10.88
CA GLY A 446 -1.81 19.55 -10.61
C GLY A 446 -2.77 20.04 -11.71
N GLU A 447 -3.38 21.21 -11.50
CA GLU A 447 -4.18 21.96 -12.48
C GLU A 447 -5.25 21.17 -13.27
N GLY A 448 -5.82 20.12 -12.67
CA GLY A 448 -6.83 19.27 -13.32
C GLY A 448 -6.26 18.17 -14.23
N TRP A 449 -4.97 17.83 -14.10
CA TRP A 449 -4.30 16.75 -14.81
C TRP A 449 -4.01 15.54 -13.91
N LEU A 450 -4.30 14.34 -14.42
CA LEU A 450 -4.04 13.06 -13.77
C LEU A 450 -3.31 12.14 -14.75
N MET A 451 -2.14 11.62 -14.36
CA MET A 451 -1.41 10.62 -15.15
C MET A 451 -1.79 9.21 -14.68
N GLY A 452 -2.15 8.33 -15.62
CA GLY A 452 -2.24 6.90 -15.40
C GLY A 452 -0.98 6.18 -15.91
N VAL A 453 -0.47 5.24 -15.13
CA VAL A 453 0.57 4.28 -15.55
C VAL A 453 0.02 2.87 -15.33
N GLY A 454 0.06 2.04 -16.37
CA GLY A 454 -0.59 0.73 -16.37
C GLY A 454 -0.33 -0.04 -17.65
N MET A 455 -1.33 -0.77 -18.11
CA MET A 455 -1.20 -1.68 -19.25
C MET A 455 -2.19 -1.33 -20.36
N ASP A 456 -1.70 -1.29 -21.61
CA ASP A 456 -2.53 -1.22 -22.80
C ASP A 456 -3.20 -2.58 -23.06
N ALA A 457 -4.44 -2.57 -23.56
CA ALA A 457 -5.09 -3.77 -24.04
C ALA A 457 -5.97 -3.47 -25.26
N ASP A 458 -6.30 -4.50 -26.04
CA ASP A 458 -7.32 -4.40 -27.08
C ASP A 458 -8.75 -4.66 -26.53
N VAL A 459 -9.76 -4.41 -27.37
CA VAL A 459 -11.18 -4.65 -27.06
C VAL A 459 -11.55 -6.14 -26.83
N ASN A 460 -10.60 -7.06 -27.01
CA ASN A 460 -10.74 -8.49 -26.70
C ASN A 460 -10.09 -8.86 -25.36
N GLY A 461 -9.52 -7.89 -24.63
CA GLY A 461 -8.78 -8.11 -23.38
C GLY A 461 -7.36 -8.64 -23.57
N ARG A 462 -6.79 -8.53 -24.78
CA ARG A 462 -5.38 -8.83 -25.00
C ARG A 462 -4.54 -7.66 -24.54
N VAL A 463 -3.92 -7.80 -23.37
CA VAL A 463 -2.87 -6.91 -22.87
C VAL A 463 -1.65 -6.93 -23.81
N ASP A 464 -1.11 -5.75 -24.15
CA ASP A 464 -0.09 -5.58 -25.20
C ASP A 464 0.83 -4.37 -24.93
N GLY A 465 1.46 -4.27 -23.75
CA GLY A 465 2.49 -3.27 -23.45
C GLY A 465 2.17 -2.37 -22.26
N VAL A 466 3.20 -1.76 -21.66
CA VAL A 466 3.03 -0.71 -20.62
C VAL A 466 2.50 0.57 -21.27
N LYS A 467 1.45 1.17 -20.71
CA LYS A 467 0.81 2.42 -21.16
C LYS A 467 1.03 3.53 -20.13
N VAL A 468 1.27 4.73 -20.64
CA VAL A 468 1.19 6.00 -19.90
C VAL A 468 0.08 6.83 -20.54
N ALA A 469 -0.88 7.28 -19.74
CA ALA A 469 -1.99 8.10 -20.20
C ALA A 469 -2.05 9.42 -19.43
N LEU A 470 -2.45 10.50 -20.10
CA LEU A 470 -2.68 11.81 -19.49
C LEU A 470 -4.17 12.13 -19.60
N PHE A 471 -4.84 12.20 -18.45
CA PHE A 471 -6.26 12.49 -18.33
C PHE A 471 -6.51 13.93 -17.92
N ASN A 472 -7.42 14.60 -18.61
CA ASN A 472 -8.01 15.85 -18.14
C ASN A 472 -9.16 15.51 -17.20
N VAL A 473 -9.03 15.92 -15.94
CA VAL A 473 -10.01 15.76 -14.87
C VAL A 473 -10.53 17.11 -14.34
N SER A 474 -10.31 18.20 -15.10
CA SER A 474 -10.76 19.56 -14.75
C SER A 474 -12.29 19.69 -14.65
N ASP A 475 -13.03 18.89 -15.43
CA ASP A 475 -14.44 18.59 -15.20
C ASP A 475 -14.57 17.09 -14.83
N PRO A 476 -14.68 16.75 -13.53
CA PRO A 476 -14.80 15.35 -13.11
C PRO A 476 -16.11 14.69 -13.55
N SER A 477 -17.08 15.42 -14.12
CA SER A 477 -18.27 14.81 -14.75
C SER A 477 -18.05 14.40 -16.21
N SER A 478 -16.94 14.84 -16.83
CA SER A 478 -16.58 14.59 -18.22
C SER A 478 -15.06 14.41 -18.40
N ILE A 479 -14.51 13.35 -17.80
CA ILE A 479 -13.08 13.00 -17.88
C ILE A 479 -12.70 12.62 -19.33
N GLU A 480 -11.54 13.07 -19.81
CA GLU A 480 -11.04 12.77 -21.16
C GLU A 480 -9.57 12.27 -21.13
N GLU A 481 -9.23 11.22 -21.90
CA GLU A 481 -7.83 10.89 -22.21
C GLU A 481 -7.34 11.86 -23.29
N ALA A 482 -6.50 12.81 -22.92
CA ALA A 482 -5.95 13.80 -23.85
C ALA A 482 -4.91 13.17 -24.79
N CYS A 483 -4.07 12.28 -24.26
CA CYS A 483 -3.13 11.48 -25.02
C CYS A 483 -2.58 10.30 -24.20
N SER A 484 -1.96 9.34 -24.89
CA SER A 484 -1.18 8.28 -24.26
C SER A 484 0.04 7.88 -25.10
N ILE A 485 1.02 7.26 -24.45
CA ILE A 485 2.19 6.61 -25.06
C ILE A 485 2.22 5.15 -24.61
N LYS A 486 2.54 4.25 -25.55
CA LYS A 486 2.74 2.83 -25.30
C LYS A 486 4.21 2.44 -25.46
N PHE A 487 4.72 1.65 -24.51
CA PHE A 487 6.08 1.13 -24.50
C PHE A 487 6.10 -0.36 -24.85
N ASN A 488 7.20 -0.82 -25.45
CA ASN A 488 7.44 -2.24 -25.75
C ASN A 488 8.03 -2.96 -24.52
N ALA A 489 7.28 -2.89 -23.42
CA ALA A 489 7.60 -3.46 -22.12
C ALA A 489 6.44 -4.32 -21.60
N THR A 490 6.72 -5.37 -20.85
CA THR A 490 5.69 -6.29 -20.32
C THR A 490 5.27 -6.00 -18.89
N TRP A 491 6.05 -5.19 -18.16
CA TRP A 491 5.82 -4.82 -16.76
C TRP A 491 6.63 -3.56 -16.40
N SER A 492 6.24 -2.88 -15.32
CA SER A 492 7.02 -1.79 -14.71
C SER A 492 7.14 -2.02 -13.19
N PRO A 493 8.32 -1.76 -12.58
CA PRO A 493 8.47 -1.74 -11.12
C PRO A 493 7.44 -0.87 -10.40
N ILE A 494 6.91 0.18 -11.05
CA ILE A 494 5.86 1.07 -10.52
C ILE A 494 4.63 0.30 -10.03
N PHE A 495 4.26 -0.81 -10.68
CA PHE A 495 3.09 -1.61 -10.31
C PHE A 495 3.31 -2.35 -8.99
N GLY A 496 4.53 -2.80 -8.70
CA GLY A 496 4.88 -3.46 -7.44
C GLY A 496 5.27 -2.47 -6.34
N ASP A 497 5.87 -1.34 -6.72
CA ASP A 497 6.35 -0.31 -5.82
C ASP A 497 6.42 1.03 -6.57
N HIS A 498 5.43 1.88 -6.35
CA HIS A 498 5.32 3.15 -7.06
C HIS A 498 6.39 4.20 -6.66
N LYS A 499 7.26 3.91 -5.68
CA LYS A 499 8.53 4.67 -5.46
C LYS A 499 9.44 4.61 -6.68
N ALA A 500 9.22 3.64 -7.57
CA ALA A 500 9.87 3.57 -8.87
C ALA A 500 9.35 4.58 -9.92
N PHE A 501 8.26 5.31 -9.65
CA PHE A 501 7.80 6.40 -10.52
C PHE A 501 8.43 7.71 -10.06
N THR A 502 9.04 8.44 -11.01
CA THR A 502 9.62 9.77 -10.74
C THR A 502 8.98 10.80 -11.65
N PHE A 503 8.46 11.87 -11.07
CA PHE A 503 8.10 13.10 -11.77
C PHE A 503 9.08 14.21 -11.39
N ASN A 504 9.63 14.90 -12.39
CA ASN A 504 10.37 16.14 -12.22
C ASN A 504 9.45 17.31 -12.60
N PRO A 505 8.89 18.05 -11.63
CA PRO A 505 7.99 19.18 -11.92
C PRO A 505 8.74 20.41 -12.44
N TYR A 506 10.04 20.54 -12.18
CA TYR A 506 10.84 21.70 -12.60
C TYR A 506 11.18 21.68 -14.10
N LEU A 507 11.33 20.47 -14.66
CA LEU A 507 11.65 20.22 -16.07
C LEU A 507 10.52 19.49 -16.82
N SER A 508 9.39 19.29 -16.13
CA SER A 508 8.16 18.64 -16.59
C SER A 508 8.37 17.31 -17.33
N TYR A 509 9.06 16.34 -16.72
CA TYR A 509 9.18 15.00 -17.29
C TYR A 509 8.94 13.90 -16.25
N VAL A 510 8.53 12.73 -16.73
CA VAL A 510 8.46 11.50 -15.95
C VAL A 510 9.53 10.50 -16.40
N ALA A 511 10.12 9.80 -15.44
CA ALA A 511 11.01 8.67 -15.67
C ALA A 511 10.32 7.38 -15.19
N ILE A 512 10.29 6.39 -16.06
CA ILE A 512 9.47 5.18 -15.92
C ILE A 512 10.34 3.95 -16.18
N PRO A 513 10.77 3.21 -15.14
CA PRO A 513 11.48 1.96 -15.32
C PRO A 513 10.56 0.88 -15.90
N THR A 514 11.13 0.01 -16.73
CA THR A 514 10.41 -1.06 -17.44
C THR A 514 11.17 -2.39 -17.39
N ARG A 515 10.44 -3.48 -17.62
CA ARG A 515 10.98 -4.85 -17.79
C ARG A 515 10.36 -5.52 -19.02
N GLY A 516 11.06 -6.52 -19.55
CA GLY A 516 10.54 -7.41 -20.59
C GLY A 516 11.38 -7.36 -21.86
N VAL A 517 10.85 -6.75 -22.92
CA VAL A 517 11.61 -6.57 -24.17
C VAL A 517 12.52 -5.34 -24.05
N ASP A 518 11.97 -4.22 -23.60
CA ASP A 518 12.74 -3.01 -23.28
C ASP A 518 12.98 -2.90 -21.76
N ASP A 519 14.10 -3.45 -21.29
CA ASP A 519 14.54 -3.39 -19.88
C ASP A 519 15.44 -2.17 -19.63
N GLY A 520 14.99 -1.24 -18.80
CA GLY A 520 15.61 0.08 -18.69
C GLY A 520 14.65 1.14 -18.15
N VAL A 521 14.81 2.38 -18.61
CA VAL A 521 14.00 3.54 -18.19
C VAL A 521 13.54 4.33 -19.41
N TYR A 522 12.23 4.46 -19.58
CA TYR A 522 11.61 5.40 -20.49
C TYR A 522 11.54 6.80 -19.88
N VAL A 523 11.88 7.83 -20.67
CA VAL A 523 11.78 9.24 -20.25
C VAL A 523 10.79 9.97 -21.16
N VAL A 524 9.73 10.51 -20.56
CA VAL A 524 8.63 11.19 -21.28
C VAL A 524 8.49 12.61 -20.76
N GLN A 525 8.57 13.58 -21.67
CA GLN A 525 8.18 14.96 -21.39
C GLN A 525 6.66 15.04 -21.21
N VAL A 526 6.24 15.79 -20.19
CA VAL A 526 4.88 16.21 -19.95
C VAL A 526 4.76 17.68 -20.37
N GLU A 527 3.82 17.95 -21.26
CA GLU A 527 3.42 19.29 -21.71
C GLU A 527 1.89 19.43 -21.50
N GLU A 528 1.36 20.65 -21.63
CA GLU A 528 -0.06 20.93 -21.37
C GLU A 528 -0.98 20.14 -22.33
N GLY A 529 -1.52 19.01 -21.85
CA GLY A 529 -2.33 18.09 -22.63
C GLY A 529 -1.57 17.16 -23.59
N SER A 530 -0.24 17.15 -23.58
CA SER A 530 0.57 16.30 -24.47
C SER A 530 1.73 15.58 -23.78
N LEU A 531 1.99 14.34 -24.21
CA LEU A 531 3.15 13.54 -23.81
C LEU A 531 4.10 13.37 -25.01
N LEU A 532 5.40 13.58 -24.78
CA LEU A 532 6.44 13.41 -25.80
C LEU A 532 7.54 12.48 -25.27
N LEU A 533 7.76 11.35 -25.94
CA LEU A 533 8.87 10.44 -25.65
C LEU A 533 10.21 11.14 -25.95
N ARG A 534 10.99 11.49 -24.90
CA ARG A 534 12.37 11.98 -25.06
C ARG A 534 13.31 10.87 -25.50
N GLY A 535 13.12 9.66 -24.95
CA GLY A 535 13.88 8.48 -25.32
C GLY A 535 13.90 7.40 -24.23
N PHE A 536 14.90 6.52 -24.32
CA PHE A 536 15.05 5.35 -23.47
C PHE A 536 16.50 5.21 -22.99
N ILE A 537 16.68 5.12 -21.68
CA ILE A 537 17.97 4.84 -21.03
C ILE A 537 18.05 3.32 -20.84
N ASN A 538 18.96 2.66 -21.57
CA ASN A 538 19.25 1.24 -21.32
C ASN A 538 19.93 1.10 -19.95
N HIS A 539 19.23 0.48 -19.01
CA HIS A 539 19.73 0.10 -17.69
C HIS A 539 18.94 -1.13 -17.20
N GLU A 540 19.36 -2.31 -17.65
CA GLU A 540 18.82 -3.61 -17.20
C GLU A 540 18.66 -3.65 -15.67
N GLU A 541 17.50 -4.12 -15.21
CA GLU A 541 17.11 -4.19 -13.80
C GLU A 541 17.04 -2.86 -13.03
N ALA A 542 16.92 -1.70 -13.68
CA ALA A 542 16.68 -0.42 -12.99
C ALA A 542 15.43 -0.46 -12.09
N LEU A 543 15.60 -0.28 -10.78
CA LEU A 543 14.57 -0.33 -9.73
C LEU A 543 14.05 1.05 -9.32
N ARG A 544 14.90 2.08 -9.49
CA ARG A 544 14.62 3.48 -9.16
C ARG A 544 15.14 4.43 -10.21
N THR A 545 14.45 5.56 -10.29
CA THR A 545 14.82 6.75 -11.04
C THR A 545 14.82 7.94 -10.10
N LEU A 546 15.75 8.87 -10.32
CA LEU A 546 16.00 10.04 -9.48
C LEU A 546 16.49 11.17 -10.39
N TYR A 547 16.48 12.41 -9.91
CA TYR A 547 17.14 13.53 -10.57
C TYR A 547 17.90 14.40 -9.58
N ILE A 548 19.01 14.98 -10.04
CA ILE A 548 19.73 16.06 -9.35
C ILE A 548 20.10 17.07 -10.45
N ASP A 549 19.66 18.31 -10.28
CA ASP A 549 19.80 19.39 -11.25
C ASP A 549 19.23 18.98 -12.64
N GLU A 550 20.01 19.15 -13.71
CA GLU A 550 19.68 18.71 -15.07
C GLU A 550 20.06 17.24 -15.38
N TYR A 551 20.39 16.43 -14.38
CA TYR A 551 20.86 15.05 -14.57
C TYR A 551 19.85 14.00 -14.07
N ILE A 552 19.64 12.95 -14.86
CA ILE A 552 18.79 11.80 -14.53
C ILE A 552 19.67 10.66 -14.02
N TYR A 553 19.34 10.16 -12.84
CA TYR A 553 20.01 9.04 -12.20
C TYR A 553 19.09 7.82 -12.27
N THR A 554 19.66 6.69 -12.67
CA THR A 554 18.96 5.40 -12.80
C THR A 554 19.71 4.37 -11.97
N VAL A 555 19.02 3.58 -11.14
CA VAL A 555 19.65 2.72 -10.13
C VAL A 555 19.12 1.29 -10.20
N SER A 556 20.01 0.33 -10.32
CA SER A 556 19.75 -1.11 -10.17
C SER A 556 20.42 -1.65 -8.90
N SER A 557 20.33 -2.96 -8.68
CA SER A 557 21.06 -3.66 -7.62
C SER A 557 22.60 -3.58 -7.74
N THR A 558 23.15 -3.29 -8.92
CA THR A 558 24.60 -3.38 -9.19
C THR A 558 25.26 -2.07 -9.63
N MET A 559 24.50 -1.08 -10.09
CA MET A 559 25.06 0.22 -10.48
C MET A 559 24.08 1.39 -10.39
N VAL A 560 24.65 2.58 -10.19
CA VAL A 560 24.04 3.88 -10.52
C VAL A 560 24.54 4.30 -11.90
N LYS A 561 23.66 4.77 -12.78
CA LYS A 561 24.00 5.34 -14.10
C LYS A 561 23.36 6.71 -14.27
N ILE A 562 24.17 7.67 -14.70
CA ILE A 562 23.86 9.10 -14.77
C ILE A 562 23.84 9.55 -16.24
N VAL A 563 22.79 10.24 -16.65
CA VAL A 563 22.67 10.84 -17.98
C VAL A 563 22.24 12.30 -17.92
N ASP A 564 22.53 13.07 -18.98
CA ASP A 564 22.03 14.44 -19.15
C ASP A 564 20.58 14.48 -19.68
N LEU A 565 20.02 15.67 -19.86
CA LEU A 565 18.68 15.86 -20.47
C LEU A 565 18.55 15.40 -21.93
N ASN A 566 19.67 15.15 -22.61
CA ASN A 566 19.77 14.55 -23.95
C ASN A 566 19.97 13.01 -23.89
N LEU A 567 19.86 12.42 -22.69
CA LEU A 567 20.04 11.00 -22.38
C LEU A 567 21.44 10.46 -22.74
N GLN A 568 22.45 11.33 -22.81
CA GLN A 568 23.84 10.95 -23.03
C GLN A 568 24.49 10.53 -21.70
N PRO A 569 25.27 9.43 -21.66
CA PRO A 569 25.97 9.01 -20.44
C PRO A 569 26.98 10.06 -19.96
N VAL A 570 26.84 10.46 -18.69
CA VAL A 570 27.75 11.37 -17.99
C VAL A 570 28.65 10.59 -17.03
N GLY A 571 28.09 9.64 -16.29
CA GLY A 571 28.81 8.83 -15.31
C GLY A 571 28.13 7.50 -15.00
N GLN A 572 28.89 6.58 -14.40
CA GLN A 572 28.37 5.33 -13.85
C GLN A 572 29.20 4.92 -12.62
N VAL A 573 28.53 4.38 -11.60
CA VAL A 573 29.14 3.96 -10.33
C VAL A 573 28.69 2.54 -10.04
N MET A 574 29.64 1.62 -9.84
CA MET A 574 29.36 0.23 -9.45
C MET A 574 29.09 0.13 -7.95
N LEU A 575 28.23 -0.81 -7.57
CA LEU A 575 27.83 -1.12 -6.20
C LEU A 575 28.36 -2.53 -5.88
N SER A 576 29.67 -2.62 -5.62
CA SER A 576 30.45 -3.87 -5.57
C SER A 576 31.81 -3.72 -4.90
#